data_AF-A0A453CJ55-F1
#
_entry.id   AF-A0A453CJ55-F1
#
_cell.length_a   1.000
_cell.length_b   1.000
_cell.length_c   1.000
_cell.angle_alpha   90.00
_cell.angle_beta   90.00
_cell.angle_gamma   90.00
#
_symmetry.space_group_name_H-M   'P 1'
#
loop_
_entity.id
_entity.type
_entity.pdbx_description
1 polymer ?
#
loop_
_entity_poly.entity_id
_entity_poly.type
_entity_poly.pdbx_seq_one_letter_code
_entity_poly.pdbx_strand_id
1 'polypeptide(L)'
;MPEGLKDAEKCIELDPTFSKGYTRKGAIQFFMKEYDKAMETYQEGLKHDPSNQELLDGVKRCIQQINKANRGELTPEELKERQGKAMQDPEIQNILTDPVMRQVLIDFQENPRAAQDHLKNPGVKQKIQKLVSAGIVQMK
;
A
#
# COMPACT_ATOMS: atom_id res chain seq x y z
N MET A 1 12.31 -5.89 10.78
CA MET A 1 11.36 -6.78 10.09
C MET A 1 10.88 -7.80 11.10
N PRO A 2 9.56 -8.00 11.29
CA PRO A 2 9.04 -9.01 12.22
C PRO A 2 9.54 -10.42 11.86
N GLU A 3 9.88 -11.26 12.83
CA GLU A 3 10.42 -12.60 12.55
C GLU A 3 9.49 -13.43 11.66
N GLY A 4 8.18 -13.37 11.91
CA GLY A 4 7.20 -14.09 11.10
C GLY A 4 7.19 -13.70 9.61
N LEU A 5 7.56 -12.45 9.26
CA LEU A 5 7.60 -12.05 7.84
C LEU A 5 8.76 -12.76 7.13
N LYS A 6 9.92 -12.85 7.79
CA LYS A 6 11.10 -13.57 7.27
C LYS A 6 10.80 -15.05 7.08
N ASP A 7 10.12 -15.67 8.05
CA ASP A 7 9.76 -17.09 7.96
C ASP A 7 8.79 -17.35 6.81
N ALA A 8 7.81 -16.48 6.62
CA ALA A 8 6.86 -16.59 5.52
C ALA A 8 7.53 -16.36 4.15
N GLU A 9 8.46 -15.41 4.06
CA GLU A 9 9.29 -15.19 2.86
C GLU A 9 10.16 -16.40 2.56
N LYS A 10 10.77 -17.01 3.59
CA LYS A 10 11.57 -18.21 3.40
C LYS A 10 10.73 -19.40 2.95
N CYS A 11 9.50 -19.54 3.44
CA CYS A 11 8.58 -20.57 2.95
C CYS A 11 8.30 -20.42 1.46
N ILE A 12 8.04 -19.20 0.98
CA ILE A 12 7.79 -18.92 -0.43
C ILE A 12 9.04 -19.13 -1.27
N GLU A 13 10.22 -18.76 -0.76
CA GLU A 13 11.51 -18.98 -1.44
C GLU A 13 11.80 -20.49 -1.62
N LEU A 14 11.51 -21.29 -0.59
CA LEU A 14 11.74 -22.74 -0.62
C LEU A 14 10.73 -23.47 -1.51
N ASP A 15 9.47 -23.05 -1.49
CA ASP A 15 8.40 -23.59 -2.34
C ASP A 15 7.43 -22.48 -2.77
N PRO A 16 7.62 -21.92 -3.99
CA PRO A 16 6.74 -20.89 -4.52
C PRO A 16 5.30 -21.36 -4.78
N THR A 17 5.03 -22.67 -4.77
CA THR A 17 3.68 -23.23 -4.95
C THR A 17 2.95 -23.45 -3.64
N PHE A 18 3.63 -23.27 -2.50
CA PHE A 18 3.05 -23.50 -1.20
C PHE A 18 2.16 -22.33 -0.76
N SER A 19 0.85 -22.45 -1.02
CA SER A 19 -0.15 -21.41 -0.73
C SER A 19 -0.08 -20.86 0.69
N LYS A 20 0.26 -21.70 1.69
CA LYS A 20 0.37 -21.28 3.10
C LYS A 20 1.50 -20.27 3.35
N GLY A 21 2.54 -20.23 2.53
CA GLY A 21 3.58 -19.20 2.62
C GLY A 21 2.97 -17.81 2.35
N TYR A 22 2.19 -17.71 1.27
CA TYR A 22 1.47 -16.49 0.90
C TYR A 22 0.37 -16.14 1.90
N THR A 23 -0.40 -17.11 2.40
CA THR A 23 -1.45 -16.82 3.40
C THR A 23 -0.86 -16.21 4.67
N ARG A 24 0.25 -16.77 5.16
CA ARG A 24 0.98 -16.27 6.34
C ARG A 24 1.60 -14.91 6.09
N LYS A 25 2.31 -14.73 4.97
CA LYS A 25 2.94 -13.44 4.62
C LYS A 25 1.88 -12.33 4.52
N GLY A 26 0.80 -12.59 3.78
CA GLY A 26 -0.32 -11.66 3.63
C GLY A 26 -1.00 -11.35 4.95
N ALA A 27 -1.18 -12.35 5.83
CA ALA A 27 -1.79 -12.12 7.14
C ALA A 27 -0.94 -11.20 8.02
N ILE A 28 0.39 -11.40 8.02
CA ILE A 28 1.32 -10.54 8.77
C ILE A 28 1.28 -9.11 8.24
N GLN A 29 1.34 -8.93 6.92
CA GLN A 29 1.22 -7.61 6.29
C GLN A 29 -0.15 -6.96 6.62
N PHE A 30 -1.23 -7.73 6.62
CA PHE A 30 -2.56 -7.26 7.01
C PHE A 30 -2.59 -6.79 8.47
N PHE A 31 -2.00 -7.56 9.40
CA PHE A 31 -1.86 -7.15 10.81
C PHE A 31 -0.99 -5.92 10.99
N MET A 32 0.02 -5.73 10.14
CA MET A 32 0.82 -4.50 10.10
C MET A 32 0.06 -3.30 9.51
N LYS A 33 -1.16 -3.52 8.99
CA LYS A 33 -2.01 -2.56 8.27
C LYS A 33 -1.44 -2.14 6.91
N GLU A 34 -0.57 -2.97 6.33
CA GLU A 34 -0.04 -2.82 4.97
C GLU A 34 -1.00 -3.49 3.97
N TYR A 35 -2.25 -3.01 3.91
CA TYR A 35 -3.32 -3.71 3.18
C TYR A 35 -3.06 -3.87 1.68
N ASP A 36 -2.41 -2.90 1.04
CA ASP A 36 -2.04 -2.98 -0.37
C ASP A 36 -1.00 -4.10 -0.62
N LYS A 37 0.07 -4.15 0.20
CA LYS A 37 1.10 -5.21 0.13
C LYS A 37 0.51 -6.58 0.47
N ALA A 38 -0.38 -6.64 1.45
CA ALA A 38 -1.08 -7.88 1.82
C ALA A 38 -1.91 -8.41 0.65
N MET A 39 -2.66 -7.52 -0.02
CA MET A 39 -3.46 -7.86 -1.19
C MET A 39 -2.59 -8.40 -2.32
N GLU A 40 -1.47 -7.73 -2.64
CA GLU A 40 -0.51 -8.19 -3.64
C GLU A 40 0.01 -9.60 -3.30
N THR A 41 0.45 -9.83 -2.05
CA THR A 41 0.93 -11.14 -1.61
C THR A 41 -0.14 -12.24 -1.75
N TYR A 42 -1.39 -11.95 -1.36
CA TYR A 42 -2.48 -12.92 -1.53
C TYR A 42 -2.77 -13.20 -3.01
N GLN A 43 -2.73 -12.17 -3.86
CA GLN A 43 -2.91 -12.31 -5.30
C GLN A 43 -1.79 -13.12 -5.96
N GLU A 44 -0.53 -12.94 -5.53
CA GLU A 44 0.58 -13.80 -5.98
C GLU A 44 0.34 -15.26 -5.60
N GLY A 45 -0.10 -15.54 -4.37
CA GLY A 45 -0.46 -16.91 -3.98
C GLY A 45 -1.57 -17.51 -4.85
N LEU A 46 -2.57 -16.71 -5.24
CA LEU A 46 -3.68 -17.14 -6.10
C LEU A 46 -3.22 -17.48 -7.52
N LYS A 47 -2.06 -17.00 -7.98
CA LYS A 47 -1.49 -17.46 -9.26
C LYS A 47 -1.07 -18.93 -9.21
N HIS A 48 -0.73 -19.44 -8.01
CA HIS A 48 -0.33 -20.82 -7.80
C HIS A 48 -1.51 -21.72 -7.39
N ASP A 49 -2.46 -21.19 -6.62
CA ASP A 49 -3.67 -21.91 -6.19
C ASP A 49 -4.91 -21.00 -6.30
N PRO A 50 -5.50 -20.90 -7.51
CA PRO A 50 -6.60 -19.96 -7.78
C PRO A 50 -7.87 -20.22 -6.98
N SER A 51 -8.07 -21.44 -6.49
CA SER A 51 -9.25 -21.87 -5.74
C SER A 51 -9.11 -21.74 -4.22
N ASN A 52 -7.95 -21.32 -3.74
CA ASN A 52 -7.65 -21.26 -2.31
C ASN A 52 -8.55 -20.26 -1.58
N GLN A 53 -9.44 -20.76 -0.71
CA GLN A 53 -10.38 -19.91 0.02
C GLN A 53 -9.69 -18.94 0.98
N GLU A 54 -8.59 -19.33 1.62
CA GLU A 54 -7.90 -18.48 2.58
C GLU A 54 -7.25 -17.27 1.89
N LEU A 55 -6.68 -17.46 0.70
CA LEU A 55 -6.13 -16.38 -0.12
C LEU A 55 -7.24 -15.45 -0.65
N LEU A 56 -8.34 -16.02 -1.16
CA LEU A 56 -9.50 -15.25 -1.64
C LEU A 56 -10.10 -14.37 -0.52
N ASP A 57 -10.27 -14.96 0.67
CA ASP A 57 -10.74 -14.23 1.85
C ASP A 57 -9.73 -13.17 2.30
N GLY A 58 -8.44 -13.43 2.16
CA GLY A 58 -7.37 -12.46 2.37
C GLY A 58 -7.54 -11.23 1.46
N VAL A 59 -7.68 -11.44 0.15
CA VAL A 59 -7.93 -10.35 -0.82
C VAL A 59 -9.19 -9.57 -0.48
N LYS A 60 -10.30 -10.26 -0.20
CA LYS A 60 -11.58 -9.63 0.16
C LYS A 60 -11.45 -8.72 1.39
N ARG A 61 -10.76 -9.19 2.43
CA ARG A 61 -10.49 -8.41 3.64
C ARG A 61 -9.63 -7.18 3.35
N CYS A 62 -8.61 -7.30 2.50
CA CYS A 62 -7.78 -6.16 2.10
C CYS A 62 -8.59 -5.10 1.36
N ILE A 63 -9.42 -5.51 0.38
CA ILE A 63 -10.30 -4.61 -0.38
C ILE A 63 -11.23 -3.84 0.54
N GLN A 64 -11.81 -4.49 1.56
CA GLN A 64 -12.67 -3.82 2.53
C GLN A 64 -11.94 -2.70 3.28
N GLN A 65 -10.72 -2.96 3.75
CA GLN A 65 -9.93 -1.96 4.48
C GLN A 65 -9.44 -0.81 3.58
N ILE A 66 -9.03 -1.13 2.35
CA ILE A 66 -8.63 -0.13 1.35
C ILE A 66 -9.81 0.77 0.99
N ASN A 67 -11.00 0.18 0.76
CA ASN A 67 -12.21 0.95 0.45
C ASN A 67 -12.66 1.83 1.61
N LYS A 68 -12.60 1.33 2.86
CA LYS A 68 -12.87 2.13 4.07
C LYS A 68 -11.99 3.38 4.09
N ALA A 69 -10.71 3.24 3.77
CA ALA A 69 -9.78 4.35 3.67
C ALA A 69 -10.12 5.33 2.55
N ASN A 70 -10.38 4.83 1.34
CA ASN A 70 -10.68 5.67 0.17
C ASN A 70 -11.99 6.46 0.32
N ARG A 71 -12.95 5.92 1.09
CA ARG A 71 -14.22 6.62 1.39
C ARG A 71 -14.11 7.62 2.54
N GLY A 72 -12.94 7.73 3.18
CA GLY A 72 -12.77 8.59 4.35
C GLY A 72 -13.49 8.07 5.60
N GLU A 73 -13.80 6.77 5.65
CA GLU A 73 -14.49 6.12 6.78
C GLU A 73 -13.52 5.69 7.90
N LEU A 74 -12.24 6.09 7.82
CA LEU A 74 -11.28 5.86 8.89
C LEU A 74 -11.56 6.79 10.06
N THR A 75 -11.43 6.28 11.28
CA THR A 75 -11.47 7.13 12.47
C THR A 75 -10.24 8.07 12.48
N PRO A 76 -10.30 9.20 13.19
CA PRO A 76 -9.14 10.08 13.34
C PRO A 76 -7.89 9.36 13.87
N GLU A 77 -8.07 8.38 14.75
CA GLU A 77 -6.98 7.56 15.30
C GLU A 77 -6.38 6.63 14.23
N GLU A 78 -7.21 5.94 13.46
CA GLU A 78 -6.77 5.06 12.37
C GLU A 78 -6.02 5.86 11.28
N LEU A 79 -6.51 7.06 10.94
CA LEU A 79 -5.86 7.94 9.98
C LEU A 79 -4.49 8.41 10.49
N LYS A 80 -4.41 8.84 11.76
CA LYS A 80 -3.15 9.29 12.37
C LYS A 80 -2.13 8.15 12.44
N GLU A 81 -2.55 6.94 12.81
CA GLU A 81 -1.67 5.78 12.81
C GLU A 81 -1.15 5.47 11.41
N ARG A 82 -2.05 5.50 10.40
CA ARG A 82 -1.69 5.26 8.99
C ARG A 82 -0.66 6.28 8.50
N GLN A 83 -0.90 7.56 8.74
CA GLN A 83 0.05 8.63 8.40
C GLN A 83 1.38 8.44 9.13
N GLY A 84 1.35 8.14 10.43
CA GLY A 84 2.55 7.92 11.24
C GLY A 84 3.40 6.77 10.71
N LYS A 85 2.78 5.64 10.36
CA LYS A 85 3.46 4.51 9.72
C LYS A 85 4.01 4.86 8.35
N ALA A 86 3.22 5.54 7.52
CA ALA A 86 3.67 5.93 6.19
C ALA A 86 4.87 6.89 6.23
N MET A 87 4.94 7.79 7.21
CA MET A 87 6.11 8.68 7.39
C MET A 87 7.39 7.92 7.77
N GLN A 88 7.29 6.68 8.26
CA GLN A 88 8.43 5.80 8.52
C GLN A 88 8.82 4.96 7.30
N ASP A 89 7.99 4.94 6.25
CA ASP A 89 8.29 4.21 5.02
C ASP A 89 9.40 4.95 4.22
N PRO A 90 10.56 4.32 3.97
CA PRO A 90 11.65 4.94 3.23
C PRO A 90 11.25 5.40 1.83
N GLU A 91 10.33 4.71 1.17
CA GLU A 91 9.87 5.09 -0.15
C GLU A 91 9.04 6.37 -0.10
N ILE A 92 8.20 6.52 0.92
CA ILE A 92 7.47 7.76 1.19
C ILE A 92 8.45 8.91 1.48
N GLN A 93 9.47 8.67 2.32
CA GLN A 93 10.49 9.68 2.61
C GLN A 93 11.24 10.11 1.34
N ASN A 94 11.58 9.18 0.47
CA ASN A 94 12.20 9.47 -0.83
C ASN A 94 11.28 10.31 -1.71
N ILE A 95 9.98 10.00 -1.75
CA ILE A 95 8.99 10.79 -2.49
C ILE A 95 8.89 12.22 -1.93
N LEU A 96 8.87 12.39 -0.60
CA LEU A 96 8.75 13.72 0.04
C LEU A 96 10.03 14.56 -0.07
N THR A 97 11.18 13.93 -0.30
CA THR A 97 12.47 14.60 -0.47
C THR A 97 12.82 14.89 -1.93
N ASP A 98 12.16 14.24 -2.88
CA ASP A 98 12.29 14.47 -4.32
C ASP A 98 11.90 15.93 -4.68
N PRO A 99 12.80 16.74 -5.27
CA PRO A 99 12.53 18.12 -5.65
C PRO A 99 11.33 18.27 -6.60
N VAL A 100 11.16 17.34 -7.55
CA VAL A 100 10.03 17.36 -8.49
C VAL A 100 8.74 17.16 -7.72
N MET A 101 8.71 16.19 -6.81
CA MET A 101 7.51 15.92 -6.01
C MET A 101 7.17 17.07 -5.07
N ARG A 102 8.16 17.72 -4.46
CA ARG A 102 7.93 18.93 -3.65
C ARG A 102 7.27 20.03 -4.46
N GLN A 103 7.74 20.26 -5.69
CA GLN A 103 7.12 21.23 -6.58
C GLN A 103 5.69 20.82 -6.95
N VAL A 104 5.45 19.55 -7.26
CA VAL A 104 4.11 19.03 -7.55
C VAL A 104 3.16 19.30 -6.39
N LEU A 105 3.59 19.03 -5.15
CA LEU A 105 2.78 19.27 -3.95
C LEU A 105 2.46 20.76 -3.73
N ILE A 106 3.39 21.66 -4.05
CA ILE A 106 3.16 23.11 -4.03
C ILE A 106 2.16 23.49 -5.12
N ASP A 107 2.35 23.01 -6.34
CA ASP A 107 1.45 23.28 -7.47
C ASP A 107 0.02 22.80 -7.18
N PHE A 108 -0.15 21.69 -6.44
CA PHE A 108 -1.48 21.25 -6.00
C PHE A 108 -2.20 22.26 -5.09
N GLN A 109 -1.46 23.10 -4.35
CA GLN A 109 -2.02 24.15 -3.48
C GLN A 109 -2.19 25.48 -4.23
N GLU A 110 -1.23 25.85 -5.07
CA GLU A 110 -1.16 27.19 -5.68
C GLU A 110 -1.67 27.23 -7.13
N ASN A 111 -1.48 26.15 -7.90
CA ASN A 111 -1.79 26.10 -9.33
C ASN A 111 -2.26 24.70 -9.79
N PRO A 112 -3.56 24.39 -9.61
CA PRO A 112 -4.12 23.07 -9.93
C PRO A 112 -3.92 22.63 -11.39
N ARG A 113 -3.77 23.57 -12.34
CA ARG A 113 -3.50 23.25 -13.75
C ARG A 113 -2.09 22.69 -13.93
N ALA A 114 -1.08 23.33 -13.34
CA ALA A 114 0.30 22.85 -13.37
C ALA A 114 0.42 21.47 -12.68
N ALA A 115 -0.27 21.29 -11.55
CA ALA A 115 -0.35 19.99 -10.86
C ALA A 115 -0.89 18.87 -11.77
N GLN A 116 -1.95 19.15 -12.55
CA GLN A 116 -2.51 18.18 -13.50
C GLN A 116 -1.53 17.84 -14.63
N ASP A 117 -0.72 18.79 -15.09
CA ASP A 117 0.30 18.51 -16.11
C ASP A 117 1.36 17.54 -15.60
N HIS A 118 1.78 17.67 -14.33
CA HIS A 118 2.71 16.72 -13.72
C HIS A 118 2.14 15.29 -13.63
N LEU A 119 0.82 15.14 -13.41
CA LEU A 119 0.17 13.83 -13.37
C LEU A 119 0.15 13.09 -14.71
N LYS A 120 0.46 13.78 -15.83
CA LYS A 120 0.66 13.11 -17.13
C LYS A 120 1.91 12.24 -17.11
N ASN A 121 2.88 12.52 -16.24
CA ASN A 121 4.03 11.65 -16.03
C ASN A 121 3.58 10.44 -15.17
N PRO A 122 3.68 9.20 -15.68
CA PRO A 122 3.25 8.01 -14.95
C PRO A 122 3.98 7.81 -13.62
N GLY A 123 5.27 8.16 -13.56
CA GLY A 123 6.07 8.05 -12.35
C GLY A 123 5.62 9.02 -11.26
N VAL A 124 5.34 10.28 -11.63
CA VAL A 124 4.78 11.27 -10.68
C VAL A 124 3.40 10.85 -10.21
N LYS A 125 2.55 10.40 -11.13
CA LYS A 125 1.20 9.91 -10.80
C LYS A 125 1.24 8.76 -9.78
N GLN A 126 2.12 7.79 -9.97
CA GLN A 126 2.30 6.67 -9.03
C GLN A 126 2.76 7.14 -7.65
N LYS A 127 3.75 8.06 -7.61
CA LYS A 127 4.22 8.65 -6.35
C LYS A 127 3.11 9.41 -5.62
N ILE A 128 2.30 10.20 -6.32
CA ILE A 128 1.14 10.90 -5.74
C ILE A 128 0.11 9.90 -5.23
N GLN A 129 -0.24 8.87 -6.02
CA GLN A 129 -1.17 7.83 -5.58
C GLN A 129 -0.70 7.16 -4.28
N LYS A 130 0.61 6.94 -4.14
CA LYS A 130 1.19 6.38 -2.91
C LYS A 130 1.09 7.32 -1.71
N LEU A 131 1.27 8.63 -1.90
CA LEU A 131 1.05 9.62 -0.83
C LEU A 131 -0.43 9.74 -0.45
N VAL A 132 -1.33 9.60 -1.41
CA VAL A 132 -2.79 9.61 -1.18
C VAL A 132 -3.21 8.35 -0.44
N SER A 133 -2.75 7.17 -0.87
CA SER A 133 -3.01 5.92 -0.16
C SER A 133 -2.39 5.93 1.23
N ALA A 134 -1.27 6.61 1.45
CA ALA A 134 -0.71 6.83 2.78
C ALA A 134 -1.53 7.80 3.67
N GLY A 135 -2.51 8.49 3.10
CA GLY A 135 -3.28 9.54 3.78
C GLY A 135 -2.47 10.81 4.04
N ILE A 136 -1.31 10.98 3.41
CA ILE A 136 -0.43 12.15 3.55
C ILE A 136 -0.93 13.31 2.70
N VAL A 137 -1.43 13.00 1.50
CA VAL A 137 -1.98 13.99 0.55
C VAL A 137 -3.45 13.71 0.35
N GLN A 138 -4.26 14.77 0.34
CA GLN A 138 -5.67 14.72 -0.04
C GLN A 138 -5.83 15.35 -1.42
N MET A 139 -6.40 14.60 -2.37
CA MET A 139 -6.83 15.18 -3.65
C MET A 139 -8.21 15.82 -3.41
N LYS A 140 -8.27 17.16 -3.51
CA LYS A 140 -9.52 17.93 -3.48
C LYS A 140 -10.07 18.11 -4.89
#